data_AF-A0A838DE13-F1
#
_entry.id   AF-A0A838DE13-F1
#
_cell.length_a   1.000
_cell.length_b   1.000
_cell.length_c   1.000
_cell.angle_alpha   90.00
_cell.angle_beta   90.00
_cell.angle_gamma   90.00
#
_symmetry.space_group_name_H-M   'P 1'
#
loop_
_entity.id
_entity.type
_entity.pdbx_description
1 polymer ?
#
loop_
_entity_poly.entity_id
_entity_poly.type
_entity_poly.pdbx_seq_one_letter_code
_entity_poly.pdbx_strand_id
1 'polypeptide(L)'
;MFRYDGGRTQKRQWQIRRIDAVRYVGRANDVVGEARGKVDDATFQFAYTVAVKPGNPLFNVRLNQTMTLQRDGTVENRATIRKLGVVLSRITERFHRAD
;
A
#
# COMPACT_ATOMS: atom_id res chain seq x y z
N MET A 1 -13.80 1.63 2.68
CA MET A 1 -14.44 1.85 1.37
C MET A 1 -13.90 3.17 0.84
N PHE A 2 -13.11 3.17 -0.25
CA PHE A 2 -12.60 4.42 -0.83
C PHE A 2 -13.56 4.88 -1.94
N ARG A 3 -14.12 6.08 -1.79
CA ARG A 3 -14.98 6.74 -2.79
C ARG A 3 -14.11 7.71 -3.58
N TYR A 4 -13.95 7.46 -4.86
CA TYR A 4 -13.37 8.43 -5.80
C TYR A 4 -14.52 9.22 -6.44
N ASP A 5 -14.30 10.49 -6.80
CA ASP A 5 -15.33 11.39 -7.37
C ASP A 5 -16.02 10.85 -8.65
N GLY A 6 -15.46 9.83 -9.30
CA GLY A 6 -16.06 9.12 -10.43
C GLY A 6 -17.00 7.96 -10.07
N GLY A 7 -17.47 7.84 -8.82
CA GLY A 7 -18.45 6.81 -8.40
C GLY A 7 -17.90 5.38 -8.28
N ARG A 8 -16.63 5.13 -8.62
CA ARG A 8 -16.02 3.81 -8.49
C ARG A 8 -15.58 3.58 -7.05
N THR A 9 -16.24 2.64 -6.38
CA THR A 9 -15.77 2.08 -5.12
C THR A 9 -14.80 0.94 -5.43
N GLN A 10 -13.53 1.11 -5.06
CA GLN A 10 -12.56 0.02 -5.19
C GLN A 10 -12.29 -0.58 -3.82
N LYS A 11 -12.61 -1.87 -3.67
CA LYS A 11 -12.21 -2.67 -2.51
C LYS A 11 -10.90 -3.36 -2.87
N ARG A 12 -9.85 -3.12 -2.07
CA ARG A 12 -8.60 -3.87 -2.13
C ARG A 12 -8.62 -4.91 -1.02
N GLN A 13 -8.54 -6.19 -1.37
CA GLN A 13 -8.42 -7.27 -0.42
C GLN A 13 -7.03 -7.89 -0.54
N TRP A 14 -6.26 -7.81 0.54
CA TRP A 14 -4.90 -8.32 0.58
C TRP A 14 -4.86 -9.79 1.00
N GLN A 15 -4.05 -10.57 0.28
CA GLN A 15 -3.53 -11.85 0.72
C GLN A 15 -2.03 -11.68 0.94
N ILE A 16 -1.57 -11.79 2.19
CA ILE A 16 -0.17 -11.58 2.55
C ILE A 16 0.41 -12.89 3.07
N ARG A 17 1.54 -13.29 2.49
CA ARG A 17 2.29 -14.48 2.88
C ARG A 17 3.67 -14.08 3.37
N ARG A 18 4.06 -14.60 4.54
CA ARG A 18 5.43 -14.49 5.05
C ARG A 18 6.37 -15.35 4.20
N ILE A 19 7.50 -14.79 3.80
CA ILE A 19 8.55 -15.50 3.07
C ILE A 19 9.60 -16.02 4.04
N ASP A 20 10.02 -15.20 5.00
CA ASP A 20 10.98 -15.55 6.04
C ASP A 20 10.81 -14.63 7.27
N ALA A 21 11.84 -14.60 8.12
CA ALA A 21 11.90 -13.80 9.34
C ALA A 21 11.37 -12.37 9.16
N VAL A 22 11.74 -11.70 8.06
CA VAL A 22 11.52 -10.26 7.86
C VAL A 22 10.84 -9.91 6.54
N ARG A 23 10.74 -10.84 5.57
CA ARG A 23 10.19 -10.57 4.23
C ARG A 23 8.78 -11.13 4.05
N TYR A 24 7.96 -10.39 3.31
CA TYR A 24 6.58 -10.72 2.98
C TYR A 24 6.29 -10.49 1.50
N VAL A 25 5.33 -11.24 0.98
CA VAL A 25 4.75 -11.05 -0.36
C VAL A 25 3.25 -10.84 -0.21
N GLY A 26 2.74 -9.82 -0.89
CA GLY A 26 1.31 -9.52 -0.92
C GLY A 26 0.73 -9.62 -2.32
N ARG A 27 -0.52 -10.05 -2.42
CA ARG A 27 -1.33 -9.98 -3.64
C ARG A 27 -2.67 -9.33 -3.32
N ALA A 28 -3.22 -8.60 -4.28
CA ALA A 28 -4.56 -8.07 -4.21
C ALA A 28 -5.15 -7.96 -5.62
N ASN A 29 -6.47 -7.82 -5.72
CA ASN A 29 -7.24 -7.81 -6.96
C ASN A 29 -6.85 -6.70 -7.95
N ASP A 30 -6.24 -5.62 -7.48
CA ASP A 30 -5.82 -4.47 -8.30
C ASP A 30 -4.29 -4.26 -8.33
N VAL A 31 -3.53 -5.21 -7.77
CA VAL A 31 -2.07 -5.16 -7.73
C VAL A 31 -1.48 -5.88 -8.94
N VAL A 32 -0.57 -5.22 -9.63
CA VAL A 32 0.19 -5.82 -10.73
C VAL A 32 1.30 -6.69 -10.14
N GLY A 33 1.22 -8.00 -10.37
CA GLY A 33 2.18 -8.96 -9.87
C GLY A 33 2.10 -9.11 -8.35
N GLU A 34 3.20 -8.84 -7.65
CA GLU A 34 3.31 -9.03 -6.21
C GLU A 34 3.83 -7.76 -5.51
N ALA A 35 3.19 -7.45 -4.38
CA ALA A 35 3.72 -6.51 -3.42
C ALA A 35 4.88 -7.12 -2.63
N ARG A 36 5.88 -6.31 -2.32
CA ARG A 36 7.04 -6.70 -1.52
C ARG A 36 7.00 -5.99 -0.18
N GLY A 37 7.04 -6.77 0.89
CA GLY A 37 7.05 -6.28 2.27
C GLY A 37 8.35 -6.63 2.99
N LYS A 38 8.83 -5.71 3.83
CA LYS A 38 9.92 -5.96 4.77
C LYS A 38 9.59 -5.37 6.13
N VAL A 39 9.78 -6.14 7.19
CA VAL A 39 9.70 -5.67 8.59
C VAL A 39 11.11 -5.42 9.11
N ASP A 40 11.25 -4.33 9.86
CA ASP A 40 12.43 -3.98 10.64
C ASP A 40 11.94 -3.34 11.94
N ASP A 41 12.15 -4.00 13.07
CA ASP A 41 11.59 -3.65 14.37
C ASP A 41 10.08 -3.29 14.32
N ALA A 42 9.73 -2.04 14.62
CA ALA A 42 8.37 -1.52 14.65
C ALA A 42 7.92 -0.96 13.29
N THR A 43 8.70 -1.14 12.23
CA THR A 43 8.47 -0.56 10.90
C THR A 43 8.24 -1.64 9.86
N PHE A 44 7.12 -1.51 9.12
CA PHE A 44 6.81 -2.31 7.96
C PHE A 44 6.84 -1.46 6.69
N GLN A 45 7.74 -1.80 5.77
CA GLN A 45 7.83 -1.19 4.45
C GLN A 45 7.09 -2.05 3.43
N PHE A 46 6.26 -1.43 2.59
CA PHE A 46 5.46 -2.14 1.60
C PHE A 46 5.46 -1.42 0.25
N ALA A 47 5.89 -2.13 -0.80
CA ALA A 47 6.01 -1.58 -2.14
C ALA A 47 5.21 -2.41 -3.15
N TYR A 48 4.38 -1.76 -3.95
CA TYR A 48 3.54 -2.42 -4.94
C TYR A 48 3.08 -1.47 -6.04
N THR A 49 2.56 -2.04 -7.13
CA THR A 49 2.01 -1.30 -8.26
C THR A 49 0.53 -1.59 -8.38
N VAL A 50 -0.28 -0.56 -8.53
CA VAL A 50 -1.75 -0.65 -8.70
C VAL A 50 -2.12 -0.40 -10.14
N ALA A 51 -2.96 -1.28 -10.70
CA ALA A 51 -3.60 -1.09 -11.99
C ALA A 51 -4.87 -0.24 -11.86
N VAL A 52 -4.71 1.10 -11.87
CA VAL A 52 -5.84 2.04 -11.74
C VAL A 52 -6.83 1.89 -12.89
N LYS A 53 -6.34 1.63 -14.10
CA LYS A 53 -7.14 1.30 -15.28
C LYS A 53 -6.64 -0.03 -15.88
N PRO A 54 -7.22 -1.18 -15.48
CA PRO A 54 -6.83 -2.48 -16.01
C PRO A 54 -6.81 -2.50 -17.55
N GLY A 55 -5.79 -3.15 -18.12
CA GLY A 55 -5.55 -3.17 -19.57
C GLY A 55 -4.79 -1.96 -20.11
N ASN A 56 -4.58 -0.89 -19.33
CA ASN A 56 -3.75 0.24 -19.73
C ASN A 56 -2.61 0.50 -18.71
N PRO A 57 -1.39 0.01 -18.98
CA PRO A 57 -0.27 0.14 -18.05
C PRO A 57 0.20 1.59 -17.84
N LEU A 58 -0.14 2.53 -18.73
CA LEU A 58 0.19 3.95 -18.56
C LEU A 58 -0.54 4.59 -17.38
N PHE A 59 -1.61 3.96 -16.88
CA PHE A 59 -2.35 4.40 -15.71
C PHE A 59 -1.88 3.74 -14.41
N ASN A 60 -0.91 2.81 -14.49
CA ASN A 60 -0.39 2.17 -13.29
C ASN A 60 0.33 3.18 -12.40
N VAL A 61 0.14 3.04 -11.10
CA VAL A 61 0.84 3.85 -10.10
C VAL A 61 1.60 2.94 -9.15
N ARG A 62 2.81 3.34 -8.78
CA ARG A 62 3.63 2.68 -7.77
C ARG A 62 3.42 3.33 -6.43
N LEU A 63 3.14 2.53 -5.42
CA LEU A 63 3.06 2.94 -4.03
C LEU A 63 4.26 2.38 -3.27
N ASN A 64 4.91 3.25 -2.51
CA ASN A 64 5.87 2.87 -1.49
C ASN A 64 5.33 3.39 -0.15
N GLN A 65 5.09 2.49 0.79
CA GLN A 65 4.56 2.78 2.11
C GLN A 65 5.56 2.44 3.20
N THR A 66 5.59 3.24 4.25
CA THR A 66 6.27 2.93 5.51
C THR A 66 5.26 3.08 6.63
N MET A 67 4.94 1.96 7.29
CA MET A 67 4.03 1.89 8.41
C MET A 67 4.85 1.69 9.67
N THR A 68 4.81 2.62 10.61
CA THR A 68 5.57 2.55 11.86
C THR A 68 4.62 2.55 13.05
N LEU A 69 4.73 1.52 13.88
CA LEU A 69 4.01 1.42 15.14
C LEU A 69 4.63 2.36 16.18
N GLN A 70 3.82 3.30 16.67
CA GLN A 70 4.18 4.25 17.70
C GLN A 70 4.01 3.63 19.10
N ARG A 71 4.64 4.25 20.11
CA ARG A 71 4.59 3.76 21.51
C ARG A 71 3.18 3.75 22.10
N ASP A 72 2.30 4.62 21.62
CA ASP A 72 0.90 4.72 22.04
C ASP A 72 -0.02 3.69 21.33
N GLY A 73 0.54 2.81 20.50
CA GLY A 73 -0.20 1.81 19.74
C GLY A 73 -0.77 2.31 18.40
N THR A 74 -0.58 3.59 18.07
CA THR A 74 -0.97 4.15 16.77
C THR A 74 -0.04 3.66 15.67
N VAL A 75 -0.56 3.31 14.49
CA VAL A 75 0.26 3.07 13.30
C VAL A 75 0.26 4.32 12.43
N GLU A 76 1.42 4.93 12.24
CA GLU A 76 1.59 6.00 11.25
C GLU A 76 2.01 5.40 9.91
N ASN A 77 1.21 5.62 8.87
CA ASN A 77 1.49 5.20 7.51
C ASN A 77 1.87 6.41 6.66
N ARG A 78 3.07 6.38 6.08
CA ARG A 78 3.54 7.36 5.10
C ARG A 78 3.65 6.68 3.73
N ALA A 79 2.85 7.13 2.78
CA ALA A 79 2.81 6.59 1.43
C ALA A 79 3.26 7.63 0.39
N THR A 80 4.07 7.20 -0.57
CA THR A 80 4.39 7.99 -1.78
C THR A 80 3.82 7.29 -3.00
N ILE A 81 3.04 8.03 -3.80
CA ILE A 81 2.46 7.55 -5.05
C ILE A 81 3.26 8.13 -6.22
N ARG A 82 3.75 7.26 -7.10
CA ARG A 82 4.46 7.63 -8.32
C ARG A 82 3.76 7.11 -9.56
N LYS A 83 3.78 7.89 -10.63
CA LYS A 83 3.36 7.47 -11.97
C LYS A 83 4.48 7.81 -12.94
N LEU A 84 4.90 6.82 -13.74
CA LEU A 84 6.01 6.98 -14.70
C LEU A 84 7.26 7.63 -14.06
N GLY A 85 7.59 7.24 -12.82
CA GLY A 85 8.73 7.75 -12.05
C GLY A 85 8.48 9.07 -11.30
N VAL A 86 7.51 9.87 -11.72
CA VAL A 86 7.19 11.18 -11.11
C VAL A 86 6.33 11.00 -9.86
N VAL A 87 6.64 11.75 -8.79
CA VAL A 87 5.80 11.79 -7.58
C VAL A 87 4.51 12.54 -7.90
N LEU A 88 3.38 11.85 -7.77
CA LEU A 88 2.06 12.49 -7.91
C LEU A 88 1.52 12.98 -6.58
N SER A 89 1.76 12.22 -5.51
CA SER A 89 1.19 12.52 -4.20
C SER A 89 1.99 11.87 -3.07
N ARG A 90 1.86 12.46 -1.88
CA ARG A 90 2.30 11.89 -0.60
C ARG A 90 1.11 11.89 0.35
N ILE A 91 0.88 10.78 1.03
CA ILE A 91 -0.24 10.59 1.95
C ILE A 91 0.33 10.20 3.31
N THR A 92 -0.22 10.80 4.36
CA THR A 92 0.02 10.40 5.74
C THR A 92 -1.31 10.01 6.38
N GLU A 93 -1.37 8.82 6.95
CA GLU A 93 -2.54 8.28 7.64
C GLU A 93 -2.14 7.80 9.03
N ARG A 94 -3.07 7.86 9.98
CA ARG A 94 -2.90 7.29 11.31
C ARG A 94 -4.02 6.30 11.56
N PHE A 95 -3.65 5.09 11.97
CA PHE A 95 -4.59 4.04 12.33
C PHE A 95 -4.54 3.82 13.84
N HIS A 96 -5.70 3.85 14.45
CA HIS A 96 -5.90 3.49 15.85
C HIS A 96 -6.67 2.17 15.90
N ARG A 97 -6.46 1.39 16.97
CA ARG A 97 -7.33 0.25 17.24
C ARG A 97 -8.75 0.78 17.46
N ALA A 98 -9.72 0.20 16.78
CA ALA A 98 -11.13 0.49 17.10
C ALA A 98 -11.44 -0.09 18.48
N ASP A 99 -12.24 0.63 19.27
CA ASP A 99 -12.75 0.19 20.56
C ASP A 99 -13.71 -1.01 20.43
#